data_AF-A0A1S0TGL6-F1
#
_entry.id   AF-A0A1S0TGL6-F1
#
_cell.length_a   1.000
_cell.length_b   1.000
_cell.length_c   1.000
_cell.angle_alpha   90.00
_cell.angle_beta   90.00
_cell.angle_gamma   90.00
#
_symmetry.space_group_name_H-M   'P 1'
#
loop_
_entity.id
_entity.type
_entity.pdbx_description
1 polymer ?
#
loop_
_entity_poly.entity_id
_entity_poly.type
_entity_poly.pdbx_seq_one_letter_code
_entity_poly.pdbx_strand_id
1 'polypeptide(L)'
;MIDMKPGTVAKIDDTIHHCDDDNNVIRYYAKTTGCVKYGKKYKEDEEFKQNHLRYKCKNGIIDIIGCYMDDIKRNLEIGDIIVDKHMLYKCYFENGAVKYEQYPCGMKGMPSCEISRQQQISIKQFTMPKHSQGFGAFSVAQVKILI
;
A
#
# COMPACT_ATOMS: atom_id res chain seq x y z
N MET A 1 9.87 -23.65 -18.21
CA MET A 1 11.04 -22.87 -18.63
C MET A 1 10.53 -21.80 -19.59
N ILE A 2 10.81 -20.52 -19.32
CA ILE A 2 10.37 -19.43 -20.18
C ILE A 2 11.55 -19.14 -21.11
N ASP A 3 11.35 -19.29 -22.42
CA ASP A 3 12.34 -18.95 -23.43
C ASP A 3 12.11 -17.50 -23.87
N MET A 4 13.13 -16.65 -23.71
CA MET A 4 13.08 -15.23 -24.02
C MET A 4 14.31 -14.83 -24.83
N LYS A 5 14.10 -14.00 -25.86
CA LYS A 5 15.21 -13.42 -26.61
C LYS A 5 15.78 -12.20 -25.87
N PRO A 6 17.09 -11.94 -25.95
CA PRO A 6 17.68 -10.67 -25.55
C PRO A 6 16.92 -9.48 -26.14
N GLY A 7 16.73 -8.43 -25.33
CA GLY A 7 15.97 -7.23 -25.69
C GLY A 7 14.45 -7.36 -25.63
N THR A 8 13.90 -8.45 -25.07
CA THR A 8 12.45 -8.69 -25.04
C THR A 8 11.84 -8.58 -23.64
N VAL A 9 10.55 -8.25 -23.63
CA VAL A 9 9.69 -8.24 -22.43
C VAL A 9 8.51 -9.16 -22.70
N ALA A 10 8.21 -10.06 -21.76
CA ALA A 10 7.09 -10.98 -21.86
C ALA A 10 6.22 -10.90 -20.59
N LYS A 11 4.91 -10.80 -20.76
CA LYS A 11 3.97 -10.88 -19.64
C LYS A 11 3.37 -12.28 -19.58
N ILE A 12 3.59 -12.97 -18.47
CA ILE A 12 3.04 -14.30 -18.21
C ILE A 12 2.33 -14.21 -16.86
N ASP A 13 1.02 -14.45 -16.86
CA ASP A 13 0.13 -14.23 -15.72
C ASP A 13 0.31 -12.82 -15.10
N ASP A 14 0.62 -12.79 -13.80
CA ASP A 14 0.85 -11.60 -13.00
C ASP A 14 2.36 -11.29 -12.91
N THR A 15 3.19 -11.73 -13.86
CA THR A 15 4.63 -11.45 -13.88
C THR A 15 5.07 -10.91 -15.23
N ILE A 16 5.73 -9.76 -15.21
CA ILE A 16 6.44 -9.21 -16.37
C ILE A 16 7.89 -9.67 -16.27
N HIS A 17 8.32 -10.46 -17.24
CA HIS A 17 9.69 -10.89 -17.41
C HIS A 17 10.41 -9.92 -18.36
N HIS A 18 11.58 -9.47 -17.95
CA HIS A 18 12.47 -8.61 -18.71
C HIS A 18 13.76 -9.36 -19.02
N CYS A 19 14.20 -9.30 -20.27
CA CYS A 19 15.51 -9.78 -20.70
C CYS A 19 16.20 -8.65 -21.45
N ASP A 20 16.87 -7.77 -20.71
CA ASP A 20 17.54 -6.59 -21.27
C ASP A 20 18.87 -6.99 -21.91
N ASP A 21 19.25 -6.29 -22.99
CA ASP A 21 20.56 -6.40 -23.65
C ASP A 21 21.20 -5.01 -23.67
N ASP A 22 22.28 -4.86 -22.92
CA ASP A 22 23.07 -3.64 -22.84
C ASP A 22 24.50 -3.96 -23.22
N ASN A 23 24.85 -3.74 -24.49
CA ASN A 23 26.19 -3.98 -25.03
C ASN A 23 26.73 -5.37 -24.69
N ASN A 24 25.95 -6.42 -25.01
CA ASN A 24 26.31 -7.82 -24.76
C ASN A 24 26.26 -8.24 -23.28
N VAL A 25 25.79 -7.37 -22.37
CA VAL A 25 25.45 -7.70 -21.00
C VAL A 25 23.96 -8.01 -20.93
N ILE A 26 23.63 -9.29 -20.88
CA ILE A 26 22.26 -9.76 -20.74
C ILE A 26 21.82 -9.70 -19.28
N ARG A 27 20.72 -9.01 -19.00
CA ARG A 27 20.13 -8.91 -17.65
C ARG A 27 18.71 -9.42 -17.68
N TYR A 28 18.47 -10.48 -16.92
CA TYR A 28 17.12 -11.01 -16.71
C TYR A 28 16.59 -10.59 -15.34
N TYR A 29 15.37 -10.08 -15.29
CA TYR A 29 14.62 -9.90 -14.04
C TYR A 29 13.12 -10.05 -14.29
N ALA A 30 12.38 -10.35 -13.24
CA ALA A 30 10.93 -10.50 -13.29
C ALA A 30 10.29 -9.56 -12.26
N LYS A 31 9.21 -8.89 -12.67
CA LYS A 31 8.41 -8.01 -11.83
C LYS A 31 6.99 -8.56 -11.74
N THR A 32 6.57 -8.94 -10.53
CA THR A 32 5.17 -9.27 -10.28
C THR A 32 4.30 -8.02 -10.43
N THR A 33 3.21 -8.13 -11.17
CA THR A 33 2.19 -7.11 -11.40
C THR A 33 0.96 -7.42 -10.57
N GLY A 34 0.46 -6.45 -9.82
CA GLY A 34 -0.70 -6.66 -8.98
C GLY A 34 -0.37 -7.33 -7.64
N CYS A 35 -1.36 -7.44 -6.78
CA CYS A 35 -1.21 -7.81 -5.38
C CYS A 35 -2.24 -8.87 -4.99
N VAL A 36 -1.94 -9.64 -3.95
CA VAL A 36 -2.88 -10.61 -3.37
C VAL A 36 -3.18 -10.23 -1.93
N LYS A 37 -4.47 -10.07 -1.60
CA LYS A 37 -4.94 -9.90 -0.22
C LYS A 37 -6.16 -10.78 0.00
N TYR A 38 -6.17 -11.55 1.09
CA TYR A 38 -7.28 -12.43 1.46
C TYR A 38 -7.74 -13.36 0.33
N GLY A 39 -6.78 -13.89 -0.45
CA GLY A 39 -7.05 -14.77 -1.59
C GLY A 39 -7.60 -14.08 -2.85
N LYS A 40 -7.83 -12.76 -2.83
CA LYS A 40 -8.24 -11.99 -4.00
C LYS A 40 -7.04 -11.29 -4.65
N LYS A 41 -7.01 -11.31 -6.00
CA LYS A 41 -6.04 -10.59 -6.81
C LYS A 41 -6.53 -9.16 -7.10
N TYR A 42 -5.61 -8.21 -7.04
CA TYR A 42 -5.82 -6.79 -7.32
C TYR A 42 -4.80 -6.33 -8.36
N LYS A 43 -5.23 -5.49 -9.29
CA LYS A 43 -4.33 -4.90 -10.29
C LYS A 43 -3.42 -3.86 -9.66
N GLU A 44 -2.30 -3.58 -10.32
CA GLU A 44 -1.45 -2.46 -9.96
C GLU A 44 -2.26 -1.15 -9.93
N ASP A 45 -2.03 -0.33 -8.91
CA ASP A 45 -2.76 0.89 -8.59
C ASP A 45 -4.24 0.73 -8.22
N GLU A 46 -4.77 -0.50 -8.16
CA GLU A 46 -6.15 -0.75 -7.75
C GLU A 46 -6.37 -0.38 -6.29
N GLU A 47 -7.42 0.42 -6.04
CA GLU A 47 -7.88 0.75 -4.69
C GLU A 47 -9.10 -0.08 -4.30
N PHE A 48 -9.12 -0.54 -3.06
CA PHE A 48 -10.28 -1.24 -2.50
C PHE A 48 -10.45 -0.94 -1.01
N LYS A 49 -11.62 -1.29 -0.50
CA LYS A 49 -12.04 -0.98 0.88
C LYS A 49 -12.45 -2.25 1.59
N GLN A 50 -11.99 -2.41 2.83
CA GLN A 50 -12.39 -3.54 3.67
C GLN A 50 -12.13 -3.22 5.14
N ASN A 51 -13.09 -3.55 6.01
CA ASN A 51 -13.00 -3.34 7.47
C ASN A 51 -12.63 -1.89 7.82
N HIS A 52 -13.34 -0.90 7.26
CA HIS A 52 -13.08 0.53 7.42
C HIS A 52 -11.70 1.03 6.94
N LEU A 53 -10.90 0.20 6.27
CA LEU A 53 -9.59 0.58 5.74
C LEU A 53 -9.62 0.69 4.21
N ARG A 54 -8.87 1.65 3.69
CA ARG A 54 -8.61 1.83 2.26
C ARG A 54 -7.23 1.29 1.93
N TYR A 55 -7.19 0.42 0.94
CA TYR A 55 -5.98 -0.23 0.46
C TYR A 55 -5.68 0.20 -0.96
N LYS A 56 -4.39 0.18 -1.31
CA LYS A 56 -3.92 0.34 -2.68
C LYS A 56 -2.88 -0.73 -2.99
N CYS A 57 -3.04 -1.39 -4.12
CA CYS A 57 -1.98 -2.25 -4.64
C CYS A 57 -0.90 -1.40 -5.30
N LYS A 58 0.34 -1.53 -4.85
CA LYS A 58 1.48 -0.80 -5.40
C LYS A 58 2.75 -1.65 -5.35
N ASN A 59 3.38 -1.83 -6.50
CA ASN A 59 4.60 -2.61 -6.69
C ASN A 59 4.51 -4.03 -6.10
N GLY A 60 3.38 -4.68 -6.27
CA GLY A 60 3.15 -6.02 -5.72
C GLY A 60 2.91 -6.07 -4.21
N ILE A 61 2.83 -4.93 -3.53
CA ILE A 61 2.56 -4.83 -2.09
C ILE A 61 1.22 -4.11 -1.88
N ILE A 62 0.45 -4.55 -0.88
CA ILE A 62 -0.75 -3.84 -0.46
C ILE A 62 -0.37 -2.78 0.57
N ASP A 63 -0.52 -1.51 0.20
CA ASP A 63 -0.41 -0.38 1.10
C ASP A 63 -1.78 -0.03 1.69
N ILE A 64 -1.80 0.41 2.95
CA ILE A 64 -2.97 1.07 3.55
C ILE A 64 -2.81 2.56 3.28
N ILE A 65 -3.76 3.14 2.53
CA ILE A 65 -3.72 4.56 2.12
C ILE A 65 -4.65 5.43 2.97
N GLY A 66 -5.49 4.85 3.82
CA GLY A 66 -6.40 5.61 4.67
C GLY A 66 -7.51 4.74 5.25
N CYS A 67 -8.56 5.40 5.74
CA CYS A 67 -9.75 4.75 6.27
C CYS A 67 -11.00 5.14 5.46
N TYR A 68 -12.09 4.43 5.70
CA TYR A 68 -13.37 4.67 5.08
C TYR A 68 -14.50 4.57 6.11
N MET A 69 -15.35 5.58 6.09
CA MET A 69 -16.54 5.67 6.94
C MET A 69 -17.69 4.99 6.20
N ASP A 70 -18.08 3.80 6.62
CA ASP A 70 -19.13 3.03 5.92
C ASP A 70 -20.49 3.73 5.99
N ASP A 71 -20.80 4.38 7.11
CA ASP A 71 -22.10 5.03 7.34
C ASP A 71 -22.36 6.22 6.40
N ILE A 72 -21.36 7.09 6.25
CA ILE A 72 -21.48 8.31 5.42
C ILE A 72 -20.77 8.20 4.07
N LYS A 73 -20.21 7.02 3.77
CA LYS A 73 -19.49 6.70 2.54
C LYS A 73 -18.34 7.66 2.20
N ARG A 74 -17.61 8.14 3.22
CA ARG A 74 -16.53 9.14 3.07
C ARG A 74 -15.15 8.52 3.32
N ASN A 75 -14.16 8.96 2.55
CA ASN A 75 -12.76 8.58 2.76
C ASN A 75 -12.09 9.48 3.82
N LEU A 76 -11.21 8.88 4.60
CA LEU A 76 -10.33 9.54 5.58
C LEU A 76 -8.88 9.27 5.19
N GLU A 77 -8.03 10.28 5.28
CA GLU A 77 -6.57 10.12 5.18
C GLU A 77 -6.00 9.70 6.53
N ILE A 78 -4.82 9.07 6.53
CA ILE A 78 -4.16 8.70 7.78
C ILE A 78 -3.77 9.98 8.52
N GLY A 79 -4.30 10.10 9.73
CA GLY A 79 -4.15 11.25 10.61
C GLY A 79 -5.38 12.16 10.68
N ASP A 80 -6.40 11.87 9.89
CA ASP A 80 -7.66 12.60 9.94
C ASP A 80 -8.45 12.27 11.21
N ILE A 81 -9.03 13.32 11.79
CA ILE A 81 -10.06 13.21 12.81
C ILE A 81 -11.21 14.12 12.39
N ILE A 82 -12.40 13.53 12.25
CA ILE A 82 -13.61 14.23 11.79
C ILE A 82 -14.70 14.03 12.84
N VAL A 83 -15.47 15.08 13.07
CA VAL A 83 -16.70 15.03 13.88
C VAL A 83 -17.87 15.31 12.95
N ASP A 84 -18.85 14.42 12.93
CA ASP A 84 -20.11 14.59 12.23
C ASP A 84 -21.27 14.15 13.13
N LYS A 85 -22.26 15.02 13.33
CA LYS A 85 -23.50 14.74 14.09
C LYS A 85 -23.28 13.99 15.43
N HIS A 86 -22.45 14.53 16.32
CA HIS A 86 -22.13 13.91 17.62
C HIS A 86 -21.43 12.54 17.52
N MET A 87 -20.83 12.22 16.38
CA MET A 87 -19.94 11.08 16.21
C MET A 87 -18.56 11.58 15.82
N LEU A 88 -17.53 11.03 16.47
CA LEU A 88 -16.14 11.29 16.16
C LEU A 88 -15.55 10.07 15.47
N TYR A 89 -14.78 10.32 14.41
CA TYR A 89 -14.11 9.32 13.60
C TYR A 89 -12.62 9.63 13.53
N LYS A 90 -11.78 8.65 13.80
CA LYS A 90 -10.31 8.77 13.70
C LYS A 90 -9.76 7.75 12.73
N CYS A 91 -8.86 8.18 11.87
CA CYS A 91 -7.97 7.31 11.13
C CYS A 91 -6.53 7.64 11.56
N TYR A 92 -5.84 6.74 12.24
CA TYR A 92 -4.52 7.05 12.78
C TYR A 92 -3.59 5.85 12.72
N PHE A 93 -2.28 6.10 12.78
CA PHE A 93 -1.28 5.05 12.86
C PHE A 93 -0.81 4.91 14.30
N GLU A 94 -0.82 3.69 14.82
CA GLU A 94 -0.35 3.38 16.17
C GLU A 94 0.28 1.99 16.18
N ASN A 95 1.47 1.87 16.78
CA ASN A 95 2.16 0.59 16.98
C ASN A 95 2.35 -0.23 15.69
N GLY A 96 2.67 0.42 14.57
CA GLY A 96 2.92 -0.29 13.31
C GLY A 96 1.66 -0.57 12.48
N ALA A 97 0.47 -0.18 12.94
CA ALA A 97 -0.79 -0.46 12.28
C ALA A 97 -1.66 0.79 12.12
N VAL A 98 -2.38 0.87 11.00
CA VAL A 98 -3.44 1.86 10.82
C VAL A 98 -4.69 1.38 11.55
N LYS A 99 -5.25 2.24 12.40
CA LYS A 99 -6.46 2.01 13.17
C LYS A 99 -7.55 2.98 12.77
N TYR A 100 -8.77 2.47 12.80
CA TYR A 100 -9.99 3.24 12.65
C TYR A 100 -10.77 3.17 13.96
N GLU A 101 -11.18 4.33 14.48
CA GLU A 101 -12.05 4.43 15.65
C GLU A 101 -13.27 5.28 15.33
N GLN A 102 -14.41 4.86 15.85
CA GLN A 102 -15.63 5.65 15.85
C GLN A 102 -16.34 5.56 17.19
N TYR A 103 -16.79 6.70 17.73
CA TYR A 103 -17.57 6.74 18.97
C TYR A 103 -18.41 8.01 19.08
N PRO A 104 -19.53 7.96 19.81
CA PRO A 104 -20.37 9.13 20.02
C PRO A 104 -19.73 10.12 21.02
N CYS A 105 -19.90 11.41 20.79
CA CYS A 105 -19.28 12.50 21.54
C CYS A 105 -20.19 13.73 21.62
N GLY A 106 -19.92 14.65 22.56
CA GLY A 106 -20.60 15.96 22.63
C GLY A 106 -22.03 15.95 23.16
N MET A 107 -22.54 14.79 23.61
CA MET A 107 -23.81 14.67 24.32
C MET A 107 -23.59 14.52 25.84
N LYS A 108 -24.62 14.81 26.64
CA LYS A 108 -24.55 14.69 28.11
C LYS A 108 -24.20 13.26 28.50
N GLY A 109 -23.09 13.09 29.22
CA GLY A 109 -22.58 11.78 29.65
C GLY A 109 -21.63 11.10 28.65
N MET A 110 -21.33 11.74 27.51
CA MET A 110 -20.36 11.26 26.52
C MET A 110 -19.07 12.10 26.55
N PRO A 111 -17.96 11.57 26.02
CA PRO A 111 -16.72 12.35 25.92
C PRO A 111 -16.89 13.59 25.03
N SER A 112 -16.04 14.59 25.24
CA SER A 112 -15.99 15.77 24.37
C SER A 112 -15.61 15.36 22.94
N CYS A 113 -16.18 16.05 21.95
CA CYS A 113 -15.72 15.95 20.56
C CYS A 113 -14.43 16.73 20.31
N GLU A 114 -14.01 17.59 21.25
CA GLU A 114 -12.76 18.33 21.15
C GLU A 114 -11.56 17.40 21.38
N ILE A 115 -10.66 17.34 20.38
CA ILE A 115 -9.40 16.61 20.48
C ILE A 115 -8.30 17.60 20.84
N SER A 116 -7.48 17.28 21.84
CA SER A 116 -6.36 18.14 22.21
C SER A 116 -5.34 18.25 21.06
N ARG A 117 -4.71 19.44 20.90
CA ARG A 117 -3.67 19.65 19.88
C ARG A 117 -2.51 18.66 20.00
N GLN A 118 -2.19 18.21 21.21
CA GLN A 118 -1.13 17.23 21.46
C GLN A 118 -1.45 15.86 20.86
N GLN A 119 -2.71 15.40 20.96
CA GLN A 119 -3.17 14.16 20.32
C GLN A 119 -3.08 14.27 18.78
N GLN A 120 -3.49 15.42 18.21
CA GLN A 120 -3.36 15.67 16.77
C GLN A 120 -1.90 15.62 16.26
N ILE A 121 -0.94 16.13 17.04
CA ILE A 121 0.48 16.15 16.64
C ILE A 121 1.06 14.74 16.65
N SER A 122 0.77 13.95 17.70
CA SER A 122 1.25 12.56 17.79
C SER A 122 0.78 11.72 16.59
N ILE A 123 -0.48 11.86 16.20
CA ILE A 123 -1.10 11.12 15.11
C ILE A 123 -0.48 11.48 13.75
N LYS A 124 -0.08 12.75 13.55
CA LYS A 124 0.54 13.24 12.30
C LYS A 124 2.03 12.97 12.19
N GLN A 125 2.74 12.68 13.28
CA GLN A 125 4.18 12.38 13.23
C GLN A 125 4.48 10.94 12.79
N PHE A 126 3.52 10.02 12.92
CA PHE A 126 3.68 8.61 12.55
C PHE A 126 3.23 8.27 11.12
N THR A 127 2.95 9.26 10.26
CA THR A 127 2.80 9.00 8.81
C THR A 127 4.10 8.39 8.30
N MET A 128 4.04 7.10 7.92
CA MET A 128 5.21 6.35 7.51
C MET A 128 5.99 7.11 6.42
N PRO A 129 7.34 7.05 6.44
CA PRO A 129 8.11 7.43 5.26
C PRO A 129 7.56 6.65 4.07
N LYS A 130 7.32 7.32 2.94
CA LYS A 130 7.05 6.64 1.66
C LYS A 130 8.05 5.50 1.52
N HIS A 131 7.57 4.26 1.48
CA HIS A 131 8.41 3.07 1.35
C HIS A 131 9.30 3.25 0.11
N SER A 132 10.59 3.54 0.31
CA SER A 132 11.54 3.63 -0.78
C SER A 132 11.67 2.24 -1.38
N GLN A 133 11.34 2.14 -2.67
CA GLN A 133 11.48 0.91 -3.45
C GLN A 133 12.92 0.43 -3.38
N GLY A 134 13.14 -0.77 -2.88
CA GLY A 134 14.43 -1.41 -2.90
C GLY A 134 14.26 -2.80 -2.34
N PHE A 135 14.28 -3.79 -3.23
CA PHE A 135 15.11 -4.99 -3.20
C PHE A 135 14.59 -5.89 -4.33
N GLY A 136 15.10 -5.65 -5.55
CA GLY A 136 15.00 -6.63 -6.62
C GLY A 136 15.97 -7.77 -6.29
N ALA A 137 15.47 -9.00 -6.21
CA ALA A 137 16.31 -10.18 -6.12
C ALA A 137 17.04 -10.35 -7.47
N PHE A 138 18.31 -9.98 -7.55
CA PHE A 138 19.12 -10.19 -8.74
C PHE A 138 19.79 -11.55 -8.67
N SER A 139 19.50 -12.43 -9.62
CA SER A 139 20.32 -13.62 -9.90
C SER A 139 21.20 -13.30 -11.10
N VAL A 140 22.51 -13.15 -10.88
CA VAL A 140 23.49 -12.94 -11.96
C VAL A 140 24.03 -14.29 -12.40
N ALA A 141 23.77 -14.69 -13.65
CA ALA A 141 24.43 -15.83 -14.26
C ALA A 141 25.58 -15.32 -15.14
N GLN A 142 26.82 -15.74 -14.85
CA GLN A 142 27.96 -15.48 -15.73
C GLN A 142 27.97 -16.52 -16.85
N VAL A 143 27.81 -16.08 -18.10
CA VAL A 143 27.99 -16.95 -19.27
C VAL A 143 29.49 -17.02 -19.57
N LYS A 144 30.08 -18.21 -19.38
CA LYS A 144 31.48 -18.49 -19.69
C LYS A 144 31.59 -18.77 -21.20
N ILE A 145 32.11 -17.82 -21.97
CA ILE A 145 32.46 -18.04 -23.38
C ILE A 145 33.80 -18.78 -23.39
N LEU A 146 33.79 -20.05 -23.83
CA LEU A 146 35.02 -20.76 -24.21
C LEU A 146 35.36 -20.34 -25.64
N ILE A 147 36.54 -19.73 -25.81
CA ILE A 147 37.17 -19.45 -27.12
C ILE A 147 37.76 -20.75 -27.66
#